data_AF-A0A969G213-F1
#
_entry.id   AF-A0A969G213-F1
#
_cell.length_a   1.000
_cell.length_b   1.000
_cell.length_c   1.000
_cell.angle_alpha   90.00
_cell.angle_beta   90.00
_cell.angle_gamma   90.00
#
_symmetry.space_group_name_H-M   'P 1'
#
loop_
_entity.id
_entity.type
_entity.pdbx_description
1 polymer ?
#
loop_
_entity_poly.entity_id
_entity_poly.type
_entity_poly.pdbx_seq_one_letter_code
_entity_poly.pdbx_strand_id
1 'polypeptide(L)' 'MTYPNLPDDIPWTEDAKNIYKNIPFYARSQARQTIEELARKEEVEEITAELVIRAQQKFGK' A
#
# COMPACT_ATOMS: atom_id res chain seq x y z
N MET A 1 25.44 19.16 -4.90
CA MET A 1 24.16 18.84 -5.56
C MET A 1 23.58 17.63 -4.84
N THR A 2 22.69 17.86 -3.88
CA THR A 2 21.96 16.80 -3.18
C THR A 2 20.76 16.45 -4.04
N TYR A 3 20.75 15.27 -4.65
CA TYR A 3 19.53 14.73 -5.26
C TYR A 3 18.52 14.51 -4.12
N PRO A 4 17.35 15.16 -4.11
CA PRO A 4 16.29 14.74 -3.20
C PRO A 4 15.99 13.28 -3.53
N ASN A 5 16.05 12.45 -2.50
CA ASN A 5 15.79 11.03 -2.58
C ASN A 5 14.29 10.88 -2.87
N LEU A 6 13.90 10.76 -4.14
CA LEU A 6 12.55 10.31 -4.48
C LEU A 6 12.50 8.82 -4.17
N PRO A 7 11.48 8.41 -3.43
CA PRO A 7 10.40 7.80 -4.17
C PRO A 7 9.05 8.44 -3.85
N ASP A 8 8.24 8.67 -4.89
CA ASP A 8 6.79 8.96 -4.85
C ASP A 8 5.95 7.85 -4.16
N ASP A 9 6.57 7.03 -3.31
CA ASP A 9 5.95 5.94 -2.59
C ASP A 9 5.59 6.38 -1.17
N ILE A 10 4.29 6.41 -0.89
CA ILE A 10 3.74 6.64 0.44
C ILE A 10 4.34 5.59 1.40
N PRO A 11 4.95 5.98 2.54
CA PRO A 11 5.59 5.07 3.48
C PRO A 11 4.59 4.05 4.06
N TRP A 12 5.09 2.89 4.47
CA TRP A 12 4.28 1.82 5.04
C TRP A 12 4.68 1.57 6.49
N THR A 13 3.68 1.48 7.35
CA THR A 13 3.84 0.93 8.70
C THR A 13 4.34 -0.51 8.66
N GLU A 14 5.03 -0.95 9.71
CA GLU A 14 5.45 -2.35 9.84
C GLU A 14 4.25 -3.30 9.85
N ASP A 15 3.14 -2.91 10.49
CA ASP A 15 1.91 -3.70 10.50
C ASP A 15 1.29 -3.86 9.11
N ALA A 16 1.28 -2.79 8.29
CA ALA A 16 0.84 -2.86 6.90
C ALA A 16 1.70 -3.82 6.08
N LYS A 17 3.02 -3.77 6.26
CA LYS A 17 3.96 -4.71 5.59
C LYS A 17 3.68 -6.14 6.00
N ASN A 18 3.39 -6.39 7.28
CA ASN A 18 3.11 -7.74 7.79
C ASN A 18 1.82 -8.31 7.19
N ILE A 19 0.75 -7.52 7.11
CA ILE A 19 -0.50 -7.93 6.46
C ILE A 19 -0.29 -8.15 4.96
N TYR A 20 0.44 -7.26 4.29
CA TYR A 20 0.73 -7.38 2.86
C TYR A 20 1.54 -8.64 2.52
N LYS A 21 2.50 -9.04 3.37
CA LYS A 21 3.27 -10.29 3.20
C LYS A 21 2.36 -11.53 3.20
N ASN A 22 1.22 -11.49 3.89
CA ASN A 22 0.26 -12.60 3.92
C ASN A 22 -0.56 -12.72 2.64
N ILE A 23 -0.53 -11.72 1.75
CA ILE A 23 -1.19 -11.79 0.43
C ILE A 23 -0.43 -12.81 -0.44
N PRO A 24 -1.15 -13.74 -1.13
CA PRO A 24 -0.52 -14.68 -2.05
C PRO A 24 0.34 -13.98 -3.11
N PHE A 25 1.51 -14.54 -3.41
CA PHE A 25 2.50 -13.89 -4.27
C PHE A 25 1.94 -13.37 -5.60
N TYR A 26 1.10 -14.16 -6.27
CA TYR A 26 0.50 -13.80 -7.56
C TYR A 26 -0.49 -12.63 -7.47
N ALA A 27 -1.07 -12.38 -6.29
CA ALA A 27 -2.02 -11.29 -6.05
C ALA A 27 -1.36 -10.02 -5.50
N ARG A 28 -0.09 -10.08 -5.07
CA ARG A 28 0.60 -8.95 -4.42
C ARG A 28 0.71 -7.72 -5.31
N SER A 29 1.03 -7.88 -6.60
CA SER A 29 1.14 -6.74 -7.52
C SER A 29 -0.19 -6.01 -7.72
N GLN A 30 -1.29 -6.75 -7.89
CA GLN A 30 -2.63 -6.16 -7.92
C GLN A 30 -2.95 -5.50 -6.57
N ALA A 31 -2.57 -6.15 -5.47
CA ALA A 31 -2.84 -5.66 -4.14
C ALA A 31 -2.16 -4.32 -3.88
N ARG A 32 -0.87 -4.22 -4.21
CA ARG A 32 -0.07 -3.01 -4.07
C ARG A 32 -0.70 -1.84 -4.82
N GLN A 33 -1.08 -2.04 -6.07
CA GLN A 33 -1.67 -0.98 -6.90
C GLN A 33 -2.92 -0.39 -6.26
N THR A 34 -3.89 -1.22 -5.87
CA THR A 34 -5.13 -0.73 -5.24
C THR A 34 -4.90 -0.09 -3.88
N ILE A 35 -3.93 -0.57 -3.09
CA ILE A 35 -3.55 0.04 -1.82
C ILE A 35 -2.99 1.45 -2.05
N GLU A 36 -2.07 1.60 -3.00
CA GLU A 36 -1.49 2.91 -3.32
C GLU A 36 -2.50 3.86 -3.98
N GLU A 37 -3.39 3.37 -4.84
CA GLU A 37 -4.48 4.15 -5.41
C GLU A 37 -5.43 4.66 -4.32
N LEU A 38 -5.76 3.80 -3.35
CA LEU A 38 -6.57 4.19 -2.21
C LEU A 38 -5.86 5.23 -1.35
N ALA A 39 -4.56 5.03 -1.10
CA ALA A 39 -3.76 5.96 -0.31
C ALA A 39 -3.65 7.34 -0.98
N ARG A 40 -3.40 7.39 -2.29
CA ARG A 40 -3.42 8.64 -3.07
C ARG A 40 -4.79 9.31 -3.08
N LYS A 41 -5.87 8.53 -3.19
CA LYS A 41 -7.25 9.04 -3.19
C LYS A 41 -7.67 9.62 -1.83
N GLU A 42 -7.19 9.01 -0.75
CA GLU A 42 -7.46 9.46 0.63
C GLU A 42 -6.45 10.51 1.11
N GLU A 43 -5.49 10.91 0.25
CA GLU A 43 -4.41 11.87 0.55
C GLU A 43 -3.67 11.54 1.85
N VAL A 44 -3.47 10.24 2.12
CA VAL A 44 -2.78 9.81 3.34
C VAL A 44 -1.27 9.86 3.15
N GLU A 45 -0.59 10.28 4.21
CA GLU A 45 0.87 10.36 4.24
C GLU A 45 1.52 9.02 4.58
N GLU A 46 0.75 8.01 5.02
CA GLU A 46 1.24 6.70 5.40
C GLU A 46 0.22 5.58 5.14
N ILE A 47 0.69 4.43 4.66
CA ILE A 47 -0.10 3.21 4.48
C ILE A 47 -0.09 2.41 5.78
N THR A 48 -1.25 2.39 6.43
CA THR A 48 -1.52 1.69 7.68
C THR A 48 -2.08 0.29 7.45
N ALA A 49 -2.02 -0.55 8.47
CA ALA A 49 -2.65 -1.87 8.47
C ALA A 49 -4.12 -1.82 8.07
N GLU A 50 -4.86 -0.82 8.57
CA GLU A 50 -6.27 -0.63 8.25
C GLU A 50 -6.48 -0.36 6.75
N LEU A 51 -5.65 0.48 6.14
CA LEU A 51 -5.76 0.78 4.71
C LEU A 51 -5.52 -0.47 3.86
N VAL A 52 -4.56 -1.31 4.23
CA VAL A 52 -4.30 -2.60 3.56
C VAL A 52 -5.51 -3.54 3.68
N ILE A 53 -6.12 -3.65 4.86
CA ILE A 53 -7.31 -4.48 5.08
C ILE A 53 -8.51 -3.95 4.28
N ARG A 54 -8.73 -2.64 4.25
CA ARG A 54 -9.80 -2.01 3.47
C ARG A 54 -9.61 -2.22 1.96
N ALA A 55 -8.38 -2.10 1.48
CA ALA A 55 -8.05 -2.41 0.09
C ALA A 55 -8.28 -3.90 -0.20
N GLN A 56 -7.98 -4.79 0.76
CA GLN A 56 -8.22 -6.23 0.61
C GLN A 56 -9.67 -6.60 0.32
N GLN A 57 -10.62 -5.93 0.98
CA GLN A 57 -12.05 -6.14 0.75
C GLN A 57 -12.53 -5.66 -0.63
N LYS A 58 -11.76 -4.81 -1.31
CA LYS A 58 -12.06 -4.32 -2.66
C LYS A 58 -11.50 -5.24 -3.74
N PHE A 59 -10.58 -6.17 -3.42
CA PHE A 59 -10.11 -7.17 -4.37
C PHE A 59 -11.18 -8.23 -4.65
N GLY A 60 -11.34 -8.61 -5.93
CA GLY A 60 -12.21 -9.71 -6.34
C GLY A 60 -13.62 -9.33 -6.77
N LYS A 61 -13.91 -8.04 -6.98
CA LYS A 61 -15.06 -7.57 -7.75
C LYS A 61 -14.68 -7.24 -9.19
#